data_AF-A0A7C7SUK7-F1
#
_entry.id   AF-A0A7C7SUK7-F1
#
_cell.length_a   1.000
_cell.length_b   1.000
_cell.length_c   1.000
_cell.angle_alpha   90.00
_cell.angle_beta   90.00
_cell.angle_gamma   90.00
#
_symmetry.space_group_name_H-M   'P 1'
#
loop_
_entity.id
_entity.type
_entity.pdbx_description
1 polymer ?
#
loop_
_entity_poly.entity_id
_entity_poly.type
_entity_poly.pdbx_seq_one_letter_code
_entity_poly.pdbx_strand_id
1 'polypeptide(L)'
;MRPDQPPRDQCPLENRSQCPLRCRYNHFESADLSIWTWELKCLDCGYRETIGYRNDETEHWQGVDPNQCPFCQACDLSPGRDPCQ
;
A
#
# COMPACT_ATOMS: atom_id res chain seq x y z
N MET A 1 -21.88 14.28 -4.48
CA MET A 1 -21.32 14.01 -5.83
C MET A 1 -20.28 12.92 -5.66
N ARG A 2 -20.35 11.81 -6.42
CA ARG A 2 -19.25 10.85 -6.46
C ARG A 2 -18.13 11.48 -7.31
N PRO A 3 -16.86 11.40 -6.90
CA PRO A 3 -15.77 11.84 -7.77
C PRO A 3 -15.86 11.08 -9.09
N ASP A 4 -15.78 11.80 -10.21
CA ASP A 4 -15.69 11.18 -11.53
C ASP A 4 -14.52 10.20 -11.54
N GLN A 5 -14.81 8.97 -11.96
CA GLN A 5 -13.77 7.96 -12.13
C GLN A 5 -12.90 8.42 -13.31
N PRO A 6 -11.58 8.58 -13.14
CA PRO A 6 -10.69 8.93 -14.24
C PRO A 6 -10.82 7.90 -15.39
N PRO A 7 -10.60 8.33 -16.65
CA PRO A 7 -10.71 7.44 -17.81
C PRO A 7 -9.72 6.27 -17.66
N ARG A 8 -10.26 5.06 -17.73
CA ARG A 8 -9.62 3.78 -17.35
C ARG A 8 -8.37 3.35 -18.15
N ASP A 9 -7.91 4.14 -19.12
CA ASP A 9 -6.99 3.68 -20.17
C ASP A 9 -5.62 4.38 -20.21
N GLN A 10 -5.27 5.22 -19.23
CA GLN A 10 -4.01 5.99 -19.30
C GLN A 10 -2.78 5.28 -18.72
N CYS A 11 -2.94 4.22 -17.92
CA CYS A 11 -1.77 3.55 -17.35
C CYS A 11 -1.41 2.25 -18.09
N PRO A 12 -0.22 2.16 -18.72
CA PRO A 12 0.24 0.93 -19.34
C PRO A 12 0.44 -0.13 -18.24
N LEU A 13 -0.29 -1.24 -18.33
CA LEU A 13 -0.16 -2.39 -17.41
C LEU A 13 1.29 -2.89 -17.29
N GLU A 14 2.07 -2.69 -18.34
CA GLU A 14 3.47 -3.09 -18.47
C GLU A 14 4.46 -2.10 -17.82
N ASN A 15 4.05 -0.85 -17.53
CA ASN A 15 4.92 0.15 -16.93
C ASN A 15 4.21 0.92 -15.79
N ARG A 16 3.94 0.19 -14.70
CA ARG A 16 3.20 0.68 -13.52
C ARG A 16 3.88 1.85 -12.81
N SER A 17 5.18 2.06 -12.99
CA SER A 17 5.91 3.20 -12.42
C SER A 17 5.45 4.55 -12.99
N GLN A 18 4.73 4.56 -14.12
CA GLN A 18 4.14 5.76 -14.72
C GLN A 18 2.69 6.03 -14.26
N CYS A 19 2.06 5.07 -13.55
CA CYS A 19 0.75 5.31 -12.94
C CYS A 19 0.88 6.34 -11.81
N PRO A 20 -0.15 7.15 -11.53
CA PRO A 20 -0.24 7.90 -10.27
C PRO A 20 -0.55 6.95 -9.12
N LEU A 21 0.46 6.19 -8.72
CA LEU A 21 0.40 5.24 -7.63
C LEU A 21 0.35 5.99 -6.30
N ARG A 22 -0.55 5.55 -5.43
CA ARG A 22 -0.71 6.04 -4.07
C ARG A 22 -0.60 4.85 -3.15
N CYS A 23 0.25 4.95 -2.14
CA CYS A 23 0.32 3.91 -1.13
C CYS A 23 -0.59 4.30 0.04
N ARG A 24 -0.96 3.34 0.86
CA ARG A 24 -1.67 3.59 2.11
C ARG A 24 -1.20 2.58 3.12
N TYR A 25 -0.80 3.10 4.27
CA TYR A 25 -0.45 2.28 5.42
C TYR A 25 -1.60 2.26 6.42
N ASN A 26 -1.93 1.08 6.94
CA ASN A 26 -2.81 0.92 8.08
C ASN A 26 -2.12 0.01 9.08
N HIS A 27 -2.17 0.40 10.35
CA HIS A 27 -1.66 -0.39 11.46
C HIS A 27 -2.83 -0.69 12.40
N PHE A 28 -2.98 -1.96 12.76
CA PHE A 28 -3.91 -2.40 13.78
C PHE A 28 -3.12 -3.06 14.90
N GLU A 29 -3.38 -2.66 16.14
CA GLU A 29 -2.68 -3.17 17.31
C GLU A 29 -3.70 -3.55 18.39
N SER A 30 -3.51 -4.74 18.94
CA SER A 30 -4.27 -5.38 20.02
C SER A 30 -3.28 -5.99 21.01
N ALA A 31 -3.76 -6.51 22.14
CA ALA A 31 -2.93 -7.09 23.19
C ALA A 31 -1.95 -8.17 22.69
N ASP A 32 -2.40 -9.03 21.77
CA ASP A 32 -1.62 -10.17 21.28
C ASP A 32 -1.34 -10.13 19.76
N LEU A 33 -1.94 -9.18 19.04
CA LEU A 33 -1.94 -9.17 17.57
C LEU A 33 -1.66 -7.75 17.04
N SER A 34 -0.62 -7.66 16.22
CA SER A 34 -0.28 -6.46 15.46
C SER A 34 -0.30 -6.80 13.97
N ILE A 35 -0.96 -5.95 13.20
CA ILE A 35 -1.15 -6.12 11.76
C ILE A 35 -0.74 -4.84 11.05
N TRP A 36 0.20 -4.96 10.11
CA TRP A 36 0.65 -3.90 9.22
C TRP A 36 0.08 -4.19 7.84
N THR A 37 -0.76 -3.31 7.32
CA THR A 37 -1.37 -3.46 5.99
C THR A 37 -0.96 -2.33 5.08
N TRP A 38 -0.45 -2.69 3.91
CA TRP A 38 -0.02 -1.78 2.85
C TRP A 38 -0.91 -1.96 1.63
N GLU A 39 -1.53 -0.88 1.15
CA GLU A 39 -2.32 -0.87 -0.09
C GLU A 39 -1.65 0.07 -1.11
N LEU A 40 -1.23 -0.44 -2.26
CA LEU A 40 -0.83 0.35 -3.41
C LEU A 40 -2.02 0.44 -4.37
N LYS A 41 -2.46 1.64 -4.72
CA LYS A 41 -3.54 1.85 -5.68
C LYS A 41 -3.14 2.84 -6.77
N CYS A 42 -3.50 2.55 -8.00
CA CYS A 42 -3.51 3.55 -9.07
C CYS A 42 -4.82 4.32 -9.02
N LEU A 43 -4.73 5.64 -9.00
CA LEU A 43 -5.93 6.49 -9.03
C LEU A 43 -6.65 6.42 -10.39
N ASP A 44 -5.93 6.11 -11.48
CA ASP A 44 -6.44 6.20 -12.84
C ASP A 44 -7.02 4.88 -13.37
N CYS A 45 -6.23 3.81 -13.38
CA CYS A 45 -6.67 2.52 -13.95
C CYS A 45 -7.36 1.60 -12.93
N GLY A 46 -7.36 1.98 -11.65
CA GLY A 46 -7.94 1.18 -10.57
C GLY A 46 -7.13 -0.06 -10.17
N TYR A 47 -5.88 -0.19 -10.65
CA TYR A 47 -4.93 -1.19 -10.16
C TYR A 47 -4.81 -1.11 -8.63
N ARG A 48 -4.79 -2.26 -7.97
CA ARG A 48 -4.57 -2.37 -6.53
C ARG A 48 -3.71 -3.56 -6.19
N GLU A 49 -2.82 -3.38 -5.23
CA GLU A 49 -2.01 -4.42 -4.63
C GLU A 49 -2.04 -4.24 -3.11
N THR A 50 -2.13 -5.34 -2.36
CA THR A 50 -2.24 -5.29 -0.90
C THR A 50 -1.32 -6.32 -0.28
N ILE A 51 -0.56 -5.88 0.72
CA ILE A 51 0.36 -6.71 1.49
C ILE A 51 0.01 -6.56 2.97
N GLY A 52 -0.07 -7.67 3.68
CA GLY A 52 -0.33 -7.71 5.12
C GLY A 52 0.77 -8.45 5.85
N TYR A 53 1.31 -7.86 6.90
CA TYR A 53 2.21 -8.50 7.85
C TYR A 53 1.51 -8.64 9.18
N ARG A 54 1.66 -9.78 9.83
CA ARG A 54 1.12 -10.04 11.16
C ARG A 54 2.19 -10.58 12.08
N ASN A 55 2.22 -10.12 13.32
CA ASN A 55 3.24 -10.52 14.31
C ASN A 55 3.12 -11.99 14.74
N ASP A 56 1.98 -12.62 14.53
CA ASP A 56 1.76 -14.05 14.76
C ASP A 56 2.15 -14.93 13.56
N GLU A 57 2.44 -14.32 12.41
CA GLU A 57 2.84 -14.99 11.16
C GLU A 57 4.20 -14.45 10.65
N THR A 58 5.17 -14.30 11.55
CA THR A 58 6.49 -13.70 11.25
C THR A 58 7.36 -14.52 10.30
N GLU A 59 7.06 -15.81 10.10
CA GLU A 59 7.74 -16.67 9.12
C GLU A 59 7.62 -16.13 7.68
N HIS A 60 6.54 -15.40 7.38
CA HIS A 60 6.31 -14.80 6.06
C HIS A 60 7.03 -13.46 5.87
N TRP A 61 7.67 -12.93 6.91
CA TRP A 61 8.29 -11.61 6.84
C TRP A 61 9.59 -11.61 6.05
N GLN A 62 10.21 -12.75 5.69
CA GLN A 62 11.36 -12.87 4.76
C GLN A 62 12.44 -11.75 4.85
N GLY A 63 12.72 -11.21 6.04
CA GLY A 63 13.67 -10.10 6.24
C GLY A 63 13.18 -8.71 5.80
N VAL A 64 11.88 -8.54 5.55
CA VAL A 64 11.23 -7.26 5.30
C VAL A 64 10.78 -6.64 6.63
N ASP A 65 11.00 -5.34 6.79
CA ASP A 65 10.45 -4.58 7.91
C ASP A 65 8.99 -4.23 7.62
N PRO A 66 8.01 -4.68 8.42
CA PRO A 66 6.60 -4.34 8.20
C PRO A 66 6.32 -2.83 8.39
N ASN A 67 7.24 -2.11 9.03
CA ASN A 67 7.25 -0.66 9.14
C ASN A 67 7.88 0.03 7.94
N GLN A 68 8.26 -0.69 6.89
CA GLN A 68 8.74 -0.09 5.64
C GLN A 68 7.74 -0.36 4.53
N CYS A 69 7.49 0.65 3.69
CA CYS A 69 6.63 0.47 2.53
C CYS A 69 7.28 -0.55 1.57
N PRO A 70 6.61 -1.68 1.28
CA PRO A 70 7.18 -2.72 0.42
C PRO A 70 7.26 -2.29 -1.06
N PHE A 71 6.59 -1.20 -1.44
CA PHE A 71 6.51 -0.74 -2.83
C PHE A 71 7.53 0.36 -3.17
N CYS A 72 7.65 1.37 -2.33
CA CYS A 72 8.48 2.56 -2.60
C CYS A 72 9.67 2.70 -1.65
N GLN A 73 9.77 1.84 -0.62
CA GLN A 73 10.85 1.79 0.38
C GLN A 73 11.14 3.10 1.15
N ALA A 74 10.39 4.18 0.91
CA ALA A 74 10.62 5.50 1.48
C ALA A 74 9.29 6.14 1.91
N CYS A 75 9.01 6.19 3.22
CA CYS A 75 7.79 6.81 3.73
C CYS A 75 7.77 7.23 5.21
N ASP A 76 6.97 8.26 5.52
CA ASP A 76 6.38 8.53 6.84
C ASP A 76 5.23 7.54 7.13
N LEU A 77 5.26 6.89 8.30
CA LEU A 77 4.44 5.73 8.67
C LEU A 77 3.14 6.08 9.39
N SER A 78 2.67 7.30 9.24
CA SER A 78 1.41 7.73 9.84
C SER A 78 0.24 6.91 9.26
N PRO A 79 -0.49 6.10 10.07
CA PRO A 79 -1.61 5.32 9.58
C PRO A 79 -2.67 6.20 8.90
N GLY A 80 -3.23 5.71 7.80
CA GLY A 80 -4.24 6.41 7.01
C GLY A 80 -3.70 7.55 6.14
N ARG A 81 -2.38 7.81 6.13
CA ARG A 81 -1.75 8.73 5.19
C ARG A 81 -1.19 7.99 3.98
N ASP A 82 -0.93 8.75 2.93
CA ASP A 82 -0.17 8.29 1.79
C ASP A 82 1.32 8.39 2.13
N PRO A 83 1.99 7.26 2.34
CA PRO A 83 3.29 7.21 2.94
C PRO A 83 4.37 7.62 1.90
N CYS A 84 4.12 7.49 0.59
CA CYS A 84 5.06 7.83 -0.50
C CYS A 84 4.91 9.27 -1.05
N GLN A 85 4.43 10.23 -0.24
CA GLN A 85 4.20 11.64 -0.65
C GLN A 85 5.43 12.53 -0.53
#